data_AF-A0A8S3IQX5-F1
#
_entry.id   AF-A0A8S3IQX5-F1
#
_cell.length_a   1.000
_cell.length_b   1.000
_cell.length_c   1.000
_cell.angle_alpha   90.00
_cell.angle_beta   90.00
_cell.angle_gamma   90.00
#
_symmetry.space_group_name_H-M   'P 1'
#
loop_
_entity.id
_entity.type
_entity.pdbx_description
1 polymer ?
#
loop_
_entity_poly.entity_id
_entity_poly.type
_entity_poly.pdbx_seq_one_letter_code
_entity_poly.pdbx_strand_id
1 'polypeptide(L)'
;AKQFRQLLPKFQYTGHILSNLIYLLTRADDFEASWSLYEHYLGNKSTLINPLNENSLMSLLSLSIKQNHVDQALNIIETINELNYECLSSALDLLNRHGNLDTKDRQRLRTIQKNSSLESAHLVKLV
;
A
#
# COMPACT_ATOMS: atom_id res chain seq x y z
N ALA A 1 -3.86 -28.39 -38.26
CA ALA A 1 -2.86 -27.84 -37.31
C ALA A 1 -3.18 -26.39 -36.90
N LYS A 2 -4.37 -26.13 -36.34
CA LYS A 2 -4.79 -24.80 -35.86
C LYS A 2 -5.58 -24.98 -34.56
N GLN A 3 -4.92 -25.14 -33.40
CA GLN A 3 -5.63 -24.99 -32.11
C GLN A 3 -4.76 -24.93 -30.83
N PHE A 4 -3.45 -24.64 -30.90
CA PHE A 4 -2.61 -24.59 -29.69
C PHE A 4 -2.00 -23.22 -29.36
N ARG A 5 -2.33 -22.14 -30.08
CA ARG A 5 -1.77 -20.80 -29.78
C ARG A 5 -2.54 -19.99 -28.71
N GLN A 6 -3.59 -20.54 -28.10
CA GLN A 6 -4.47 -19.78 -27.20
C GLN A 6 -4.61 -20.34 -25.77
N LEU A 7 -3.66 -21.17 -25.34
CA LEU A 7 -3.54 -21.59 -23.93
C LEU A 7 -2.17 -21.17 -23.39
N LEU A 8 -1.82 -19.89 -23.53
CA LEU A 8 -0.94 -19.31 -22.52
C LEU A 8 -1.81 -19.22 -21.26
N PRO A 9 -1.45 -19.87 -20.14
CA PRO A 9 -2.15 -19.58 -18.89
C PRO A 9 -2.05 -18.07 -18.72
N LYS A 10 -3.19 -17.38 -18.64
CA LYS A 10 -3.20 -16.04 -18.07
C LYS A 10 -2.68 -16.25 -16.66
N PHE A 11 -1.40 -15.93 -16.43
CA PHE A 11 -0.83 -15.89 -15.09
C PHE A 11 -1.62 -14.82 -14.36
N GLN A 12 -2.69 -15.25 -13.68
CA GLN A 12 -3.39 -14.43 -12.71
C GLN A 12 -2.44 -14.36 -11.53
N TYR A 13 -1.68 -13.27 -11.43
CA TYR A 13 -0.96 -12.99 -10.21
C TYR A 13 -1.99 -13.01 -9.08
N THR A 14 -1.79 -13.88 -8.10
CA THR A 14 -2.55 -13.75 -6.86
C THR A 14 -1.94 -12.59 -6.07
N GLY A 15 -2.74 -11.89 -5.26
CA GLY A 15 -2.19 -10.83 -4.41
C GLY A 15 -1.03 -11.29 -3.54
N HIS A 16 -0.97 -12.58 -3.18
CA HIS A 16 0.17 -13.17 -2.47
C HIS A 16 1.47 -13.13 -3.27
N ILE A 17 1.46 -13.56 -4.53
CA ILE A 17 2.67 -13.52 -5.37
C ILE A 17 3.13 -12.07 -5.54
N LEU A 18 2.19 -11.17 -5.81
CA LEU A 18 2.49 -9.75 -5.98
C LEU A 18 3.06 -9.14 -4.70
N SER A 19 2.50 -9.48 -3.54
CA SER A 19 3.01 -9.06 -2.22
C SER A 19 4.45 -9.51 -1.99
N ASN A 20 4.76 -10.77 -2.31
CA ASN A 20 6.10 -11.31 -2.13
C ASN A 20 7.12 -10.61 -3.04
N LEU A 21 6.74 -10.34 -4.29
CA LEU A 21 7.61 -9.63 -5.22
C LEU A 21 7.85 -8.18 -4.77
N ILE A 22 6.80 -7.45 -4.38
CA ILE A 22 6.91 -6.09 -3.81
C ILE A 22 7.84 -6.10 -2.60
N TYR A 23 7.65 -7.05 -1.69
CA TYR A 23 8.49 -7.17 -0.51
C TYR A 23 9.97 -7.41 -0.85
N LEU A 24 10.27 -8.33 -1.78
CA LEU A 24 11.64 -8.63 -2.20
C LEU A 24 12.31 -7.44 -2.89
N LEU A 25 11.61 -6.75 -3.79
CA LEU A 25 12.13 -5.56 -4.48
C LEU A 25 12.35 -4.41 -3.50
N THR A 26 11.43 -4.20 -2.56
CA THR A 26 11.60 -3.23 -1.49
C THR A 26 12.85 -3.53 -0.65
N ARG A 27 13.09 -4.81 -0.31
CA ARG A 27 14.29 -5.24 0.42
C ARG A 27 15.58 -5.04 -0.38
N ALA A 28 15.49 -5.02 -1.71
CA ALA A 28 16.59 -4.71 -2.61
C ALA A 28 16.77 -3.19 -2.83
N ASP A 29 16.00 -2.33 -2.15
CA ASP A 29 15.97 -0.87 -2.33
C ASP A 29 15.53 -0.45 -3.76
N ASP A 30 14.91 -1.36 -4.52
CA ASP A 30 14.40 -1.12 -5.87
C ASP A 30 12.97 -0.56 -5.81
N PHE A 31 12.89 0.75 -5.58
CA PHE A 31 11.63 1.45 -5.43
C PHE A 31 10.79 1.41 -6.72
N GLU A 32 11.39 1.69 -7.88
CA GLU A 32 10.68 1.80 -9.16
C GLU A 32 10.02 0.47 -9.56
N ALA A 33 10.75 -0.65 -9.43
CA ALA A 33 10.18 -1.96 -9.72
C ALA A 33 9.08 -2.33 -8.71
N SER A 34 9.30 -2.05 -7.42
CA SER A 34 8.31 -2.31 -6.37
C SER A 34 7.04 -1.47 -6.57
N TRP A 35 7.19 -0.21 -6.94
CA TRP A 35 6.09 0.71 -7.21
C TRP A 35 5.31 0.29 -8.45
N SER A 36 5.99 -0.10 -9.53
CA SER A 36 5.36 -0.61 -10.77
C SER A 36 4.44 -1.81 -10.49
N LEU A 37 4.84 -2.70 -9.59
CA LEU A 37 4.00 -3.84 -9.16
C LEU A 37 2.81 -3.40 -8.32
N TYR A 38 2.98 -2.39 -7.47
CA TYR A 38 1.88 -1.79 -6.71
C TYR A 38 0.88 -1.05 -7.61
N GLU A 39 1.34 -0.34 -8.65
CA GLU A 39 0.45 0.26 -9.65
C GLU A 39 -0.30 -0.80 -10.45
N HIS A 40 0.38 -1.90 -10.80
CA HIS A 40 -0.28 -3.06 -11.40
C HIS A 40 -1.40 -3.61 -10.49
N TYR A 41 -1.16 -3.69 -9.17
CA TYR A 41 -2.21 -4.03 -8.21
C TYR A 41 -3.40 -3.06 -8.30
N LEU A 42 -3.16 -1.76 -8.22
CA LEU A 42 -4.23 -0.75 -8.24
C LEU A 42 -5.09 -0.85 -9.52
N GLY A 43 -4.46 -1.07 -10.67
CA GLY A 43 -5.15 -1.21 -11.95
C GLY A 43 -5.94 -2.52 -12.12
N ASN A 44 -5.64 -3.55 -11.32
CA ASN A 44 -6.22 -4.89 -11.48
C ASN A 44 -6.93 -5.41 -10.22
N LYS A 45 -7.05 -4.62 -9.15
CA LYS A 45 -7.50 -5.08 -7.82
C LYS A 45 -8.84 -5.82 -7.83
N SER A 46 -9.76 -5.47 -8.72
CA SER A 46 -11.07 -6.14 -8.86
C SER A 46 -11.02 -7.54 -9.48
N THR A 47 -9.88 -7.92 -10.06
CA THR A 47 -9.68 -9.21 -10.75
C THR A 47 -8.72 -10.14 -10.02
N LEU A 48 -8.08 -9.64 -8.95
CA LEU A 48 -7.14 -10.42 -8.15
C LEU A 48 -7.90 -11.26 -7.13
N ILE A 49 -7.48 -12.53 -7.01
CA ILE A 49 -8.10 -13.49 -6.08
C ILE A 49 -7.89 -13.09 -4.61
N ASN A 50 -6.81 -12.35 -4.32
CA ASN A 50 -6.50 -11.80 -3.00
C ASN A 50 -5.89 -10.40 -3.13
N PRO A 51 -6.04 -9.51 -2.13
CA PRO A 51 -5.34 -8.23 -2.07
C PRO A 51 -3.85 -8.40 -1.72
N LEU A 52 -3.11 -7.29 -1.73
CA LEU A 52 -1.74 -7.25 -1.20
C LEU A 52 -1.76 -7.41 0.32
N ASN A 53 -0.77 -8.12 0.89
CA ASN A 53 -0.70 -8.30 2.35
C ASN A 53 -0.10 -7.08 3.07
N GLU A 54 -0.39 -6.96 4.37
CA GLU A 54 0.08 -5.86 5.23
C GLU A 54 1.60 -5.66 5.19
N ASN A 55 2.37 -6.76 5.26
CA ASN A 55 3.83 -6.69 5.32
C ASN A 55 4.44 -6.07 4.07
N SER A 56 3.90 -6.39 2.89
CA SER A 56 4.36 -5.83 1.62
C SER A 56 4.06 -4.34 1.52
N LEU A 57 2.85 -3.91 1.93
CA LEU A 57 2.46 -2.50 1.96
C LEU A 57 3.28 -1.70 2.97
N MET A 58 3.47 -2.21 4.19
CA MET A 58 4.29 -1.54 5.21
C MET A 58 5.77 -1.44 4.82
N SER A 59 6.30 -2.45 4.13
CA SER A 59 7.67 -2.40 3.61
C SER A 59 7.79 -1.30 2.55
N LEU A 60 6.90 -1.30 1.55
CA LEU A 60 6.91 -0.29 0.49
C LEU A 60 6.65 1.11 1.04
N LEU A 61 5.77 1.26 2.05
CA LEU A 61 5.55 2.52 2.76
C LEU A 61 6.85 3.04 3.39
N SER A 62 7.56 2.17 4.12
CA SER A 62 8.82 2.52 4.77
C SER A 62 9.87 2.98 3.76
N LEU A 63 9.96 2.28 2.61
CA LEU A 63 10.86 2.66 1.52
C LEU A 63 10.46 4.00 0.88
N SER A 64 9.17 4.20 0.63
CA SER A 64 8.62 5.45 0.08
C SER A 64 8.99 6.63 0.97
N ILE A 65 8.84 6.49 2.29
CA ILE A 65 9.21 7.52 3.26
C ILE A 65 10.72 7.77 3.25
N LYS A 66 11.52 6.71 3.32
CA LYS A 66 12.99 6.79 3.30
C LYS A 66 13.51 7.55 2.07
N GLN A 67 12.89 7.34 0.92
CA GLN A 67 13.27 7.98 -0.35
C GLN A 67 12.48 9.28 -0.66
N ASN A 68 11.69 9.78 0.31
CA ASN A 68 10.92 11.01 0.21
C ASN A 68 9.81 11.02 -0.88
N HIS A 69 9.26 9.85 -1.18
CA HIS A 69 8.09 9.65 -2.04
C HIS A 69 6.80 9.77 -1.22
N VAL A 70 6.49 11.00 -0.78
CA VAL A 70 5.37 11.28 0.15
C VAL A 70 3.99 10.97 -0.46
N ASP A 71 3.78 11.32 -1.73
CA ASP A 71 2.51 11.03 -2.42
C ASP A 71 2.24 9.51 -2.51
N GLN A 72 3.29 8.74 -2.84
CA GLN A 72 3.23 7.28 -2.87
C GLN A 72 2.98 6.69 -1.50
N ALA A 73 3.62 7.23 -0.45
CA ALA A 73 3.36 6.84 0.93
C ALA A 73 1.89 7.05 1.30
N LEU A 74 1.29 8.19 0.95
CA LEU A 74 -0.12 8.47 1.19
C LEU A 74 -1.06 7.50 0.45
N ASN A 75 -0.77 7.19 -0.81
CA ASN A 75 -1.54 6.20 -1.59
C ASN A 75 -1.53 4.81 -0.91
N ILE A 76 -0.37 4.41 -0.38
CA ILE A 76 -0.24 3.14 0.34
C ILE A 76 -1.07 3.14 1.61
N ILE A 77 -1.07 4.24 2.38
CA ILE A 77 -1.91 4.38 3.59
C ILE A 77 -3.40 4.32 3.22
N GLU A 78 -3.81 4.95 2.12
CA GLU A 78 -5.19 4.85 1.63
C GLU A 78 -5.56 3.40 1.29
N THR A 79 -4.64 2.64 0.71
CA THR A 79 -4.84 1.21 0.43
C THR A 79 -4.94 0.39 1.71
N ILE A 80 -4.08 0.65 2.71
CA ILE A 80 -4.14 0.00 4.03
C ILE A 80 -5.49 0.28 4.70
N ASN A 81 -5.98 1.52 4.61
CA ASN A 81 -7.29 1.89 5.12
C ASN A 81 -8.44 1.22 4.35
N GLU A 82 -8.38 1.21 3.01
CA GLU A 82 -9.38 0.56 2.14
C GLU A 82 -9.52 -0.93 2.47
N LEU A 83 -8.39 -1.60 2.74
CA LEU A 83 -8.35 -3.03 3.08
C LEU A 83 -8.67 -3.32 4.55
N ASN A 84 -8.92 -2.29 5.36
CA ASN A 84 -9.19 -2.37 6.81
C ASN A 84 -8.09 -3.11 7.58
N TYR A 85 -6.84 -2.86 7.23
CA TYR A 85 -5.69 -3.50 7.87
C TYR A 85 -5.36 -2.91 9.24
N GLU A 86 -4.96 -3.78 10.17
CA GLU A 86 -4.71 -3.42 11.57
C GLU A 86 -3.49 -2.48 11.69
N CYS A 87 -2.56 -2.57 10.73
CA CYS A 87 -1.36 -1.76 10.68
C CYS A 87 -1.60 -0.28 10.33
N LEU A 88 -2.85 0.15 10.07
CA LEU A 88 -3.17 1.53 9.70
C LEU A 88 -2.64 2.57 10.71
N SER A 89 -2.80 2.33 12.01
CA SER A 89 -2.31 3.24 13.05
C SER A 89 -0.79 3.40 12.98
N SER A 90 -0.07 2.29 12.83
CA SER A 90 1.39 2.27 12.68
C SER A 90 1.85 2.95 11.39
N ALA A 91 1.12 2.77 10.29
CA ALA A 91 1.38 3.42 9.01
C ALA A 91 1.22 4.95 9.09
N LEU A 92 0.14 5.43 9.72
CA LEU A 92 -0.10 6.86 9.95
C LEU A 92 1.00 7.47 10.83
N ASP A 93 1.37 6.81 11.93
CA ASP A 93 2.43 7.27 12.83
C ASP A 93 3.79 7.33 12.13
N LEU A 94 4.12 6.30 11.34
CA LEU A 94 5.37 6.24 10.58
C LEU A 94 5.51 7.42 9.63
N LEU A 95 4.47 7.69 8.81
CA LEU A 95 4.50 8.81 7.87
C LEU A 95 4.51 10.17 8.59
N ASN A 96 3.77 10.31 9.68
CA ASN A 96 3.72 11.57 10.43
C ASN A 96 5.06 11.92 11.11
N ARG A 97 5.83 10.92 11.55
CA ARG A 97 7.15 11.11 12.19
C ARG A 97 8.29 11.29 11.21
N HIS A 98 8.27 10.56 10.10
CA HIS A 98 9.44 10.43 9.22
C HIS A 98 9.22 11.01 7.82
N GLY A 99 7.97 11.27 7.43
CA GLY A 99 7.65 11.92 6.16
C GLY A 99 7.92 13.42 6.19
N ASN A 100 8.49 13.95 5.11
CA ASN A 100 8.63 15.38 4.91
C ASN A 100 7.30 15.97 4.39
N LEU A 101 6.31 16.04 5.27
CA LEU A 101 4.94 16.43 4.91
C LEU A 101 4.78 17.94 4.82
N ASP A 102 4.31 18.41 3.67
CA ASP A 102 3.84 19.78 3.51
C ASP A 102 2.45 19.99 4.15
N THR A 103 1.87 21.17 3.99
CA THR A 103 0.55 21.48 4.58
C THR A 103 -0.57 20.68 3.92
N LYS A 104 -0.50 20.43 2.61
CA LYS A 104 -1.48 19.68 1.83
C LYS A 104 -1.42 18.19 2.21
N ASP A 105 -0.23 17.64 2.34
CA ASP A 105 -0.01 16.25 2.75
C ASP A 105 -0.59 15.98 4.14
N ARG A 106 -0.37 16.91 5.09
CA ARG A 106 -0.95 16.83 6.44
C ARG A 106 -2.47 16.90 6.42
N GLN A 107 -3.06 17.70 5.54
CA GLN A 107 -4.51 17.75 5.37
C GLN A 107 -5.04 16.41 4.82
N ARG A 108 -4.37 15.85 3.80
CA ARG A 108 -4.73 14.54 3.23
C ARG A 108 -4.64 13.43 4.29
N LEU A 109 -3.56 13.38 5.06
CA LEU A 109 -3.36 12.41 6.12
C LEU A 109 -4.47 12.49 7.19
N ARG A 110 -4.86 13.71 7.60
CA ARG A 110 -5.98 13.92 8.54
C ARG A 110 -7.31 13.45 7.98
N THR A 111 -7.57 13.66 6.69
CA THR A 111 -8.79 13.15 6.04
C THR A 111 -8.84 11.64 6.06
N ILE A 112 -7.73 10.96 5.77
CA ILE A 112 -7.64 9.49 5.86
C ILE A 112 -7.93 9.03 7.29
N GLN A 113 -7.32 9.68 8.30
CA GLN A 113 -7.54 9.35 9.70
C GLN A 113 -9.01 9.52 10.13
N LYS A 114 -9.67 10.61 9.72
CA LYS A 114 -11.10 10.84 10.01
C LYS A 114 -12.02 9.81 9.34
N ASN A 115 -11.68 9.40 8.13
CA ASN A 115 -12.46 8.43 7.37
C ASN A 115 -12.19 6.98 7.82
N SER A 116 -11.18 6.77 8.65
CA SER A 116 -10.87 5.45 9.20
C SER A 116 -11.75 5.13 10.42
N SER A 117 -12.01 3.86 10.66
CA SER A 117 -12.75 3.37 11.84
C SER A 117 -12.04 3.69 13.17
N LEU A 118 -10.82 4.24 13.16
CA LEU A 118 -10.03 4.62 14.33
C LEU A 118 -10.70 5.72 15.18
N GLU A 119 -11.60 6.54 14.64
CA GLU A 119 -12.37 7.50 15.44
C GLU A 119 -13.27 6.82 16.48
N SER A 120 -13.68 5.56 16.26
CA SER A 120 -14.47 4.81 17.25
C SER A 120 -13.67 4.32 18.46
N ALA A 121 -12.33 4.43 18.45
CA ALA A 121 -11.44 3.94 19.50
C ALA A 121 -10.67 5.03 20.28
N HIS A 122 -10.80 6.31 19.93
CA HIS A 122 -10.02 7.40 20.53
C HIS A 122 -10.82 8.52 21.21
N LEU A 123 -12.09 8.24 21.58
CA LEU A 123 -12.82 9.07 22.55
C LEU A 123 -12.35 8.89 24.01
N VAL A 124 -11.25 8.18 24.30
CA VAL A 124 -10.89 7.82 25.70
C VAL A 124 -9.61 8.48 26.25
N LYS A 125 -8.80 9.23 25.48
CA LYS A 125 -7.56 9.79 26.06
C LYS A 125 -7.17 11.22 25.64
N LEU A 126 -8.13 12.15 25.68
CA LEU A 126 -7.82 13.57 25.83
C LEU A 126 -8.85 14.21 26.79
N VAL A 127 -8.76 13.83 28.07
CA VAL A 127 -9.14 14.64 29.23
C VAL A 127 -7.87 14.81 30.07
#